data_AF-A0A7J8ZHM6-F1
#
_entry.id   AF-A0A7J8ZHM6-F1
#
_cell.length_a   1.000
_cell.length_b   1.000
_cell.length_c   1.000
_cell.angle_alpha   90.00
_cell.angle_beta   90.00
_cell.angle_gamma   90.00
#
_symmetry.space_group_name_H-M   'P 1'
#
loop_
_entity.id
_entity.type
_entity.pdbx_description
1 polymer ?
#
loop_
_entity_poly.entity_id
_entity_poly.type
_entity_poly.pdbx_seq_one_letter_code
_entity_poly.pdbx_strand_id
1 'polypeptide(L)' 'MRFWEKYGDVAQLLFVKPDDDLLKAMVHFWDPTYRCFIFNEVDMVLTIEEYSTLLHYDLRDKLRIYWKWNVDFR' A
#
# COMPACT_ATOMS: atom_id res chain seq x y z
N MET A 1 3.30 11.21 19.18
CA MET A 1 4.07 10.09 18.64
C MET A 1 3.79 10.02 17.15
N ARG A 2 4.84 10.09 16.32
CA ARG A 2 4.73 10.04 14.85
C ARG A 2 4.66 8.58 14.39
N PHE A 3 4.05 8.32 13.24
CA PHE A 3 3.78 6.97 12.76
C PHE A 3 5.07 6.11 12.64
N TRP A 4 6.12 6.67 12.05
CA TRP A 4 7.42 5.99 11.93
C TRP A 4 8.12 5.72 13.27
N GLU A 5 7.84 6.51 14.31
CA GLU A 5 8.38 6.24 15.66
C GLU A 5 7.74 5.00 16.27
N LYS A 6 6.52 4.65 15.85
CA LYS A 6 5.76 3.51 16.38
C LYS A 6 6.00 2.23 15.58
N TYR A 7 6.09 2.35 14.25
CA TYR A 7 6.07 1.19 13.36
C TYR A 7 7.35 1.05 12.51
N GLY A 8 8.27 2.02 12.58
CA GLY A 8 9.44 2.06 11.72
C GLY A 8 9.11 2.51 10.30
N ASP A 9 10.04 2.25 9.39
CA ASP A 9 9.92 2.63 7.99
C ASP A 9 9.20 1.53 7.19
N VAL A 10 7.95 1.79 6.82
CA VAL A 10 7.11 0.86 6.06
C VAL A 10 7.68 0.58 4.67
N ALA A 11 8.48 1.48 4.09
CA ALA A 11 9.13 1.24 2.80
C ALA A 11 10.07 0.03 2.82
N GLN A 12 10.56 -0.37 4.00
CA GLN A 12 11.37 -1.58 4.15
C GLN A 12 10.64 -2.87 3.73
N LEU A 13 9.30 -2.88 3.77
CA LEU A 13 8.50 -4.02 3.33
C LEU A 13 8.67 -4.32 1.84
N LEU A 14 9.02 -3.32 1.02
CA LEU A 14 9.26 -3.51 -0.43
C LEU A 14 10.51 -4.35 -0.72
N PHE A 15 11.42 -4.48 0.25
CA PHE A 15 12.65 -5.26 0.13
C PHE A 15 12.55 -6.64 0.79
N VAL A 16 11.43 -6.94 1.44
CA VAL A 16 11.17 -8.26 2.01
C VAL A 16 10.93 -9.23 0.85
N LYS A 17 11.64 -10.37 0.88
CA LYS A 17 11.43 -11.42 -0.11
C LYS A 17 10.00 -11.96 0.06
N PRO A 18 9.19 -12.00 -1.02
CA PRO A 18 7.88 -12.59 -0.95
C PRO A 18 7.98 -14.08 -0.60
N ASP A 19 7.08 -14.53 0.25
CA ASP A 19 6.86 -15.95 0.55
C ASP A 19 5.73 -16.46 -0.35
N ASP A 20 6.01 -17.47 -1.16
CA ASP A 20 5.07 -17.97 -2.17
C ASP A 20 3.80 -18.58 -1.56
N ASP A 21 3.91 -19.23 -0.41
CA ASP A 21 2.77 -19.85 0.24
C ASP A 21 1.91 -18.81 0.95
N LEU A 22 2.54 -17.77 1.52
CA LEU A 22 1.83 -16.59 2.01
C LEU A 22 1.07 -15.88 0.88
N LEU A 23 1.70 -15.67 -0.29
CA LEU A 23 1.04 -15.03 -1.43
C LEU A 23 -0.17 -15.84 -1.90
N LYS A 24 -0.06 -17.16 -2.00
CA LYS A 24 -1.20 -18.04 -2.33
C LYS A 24 -2.32 -17.93 -1.30
N ALA A 25 -1.99 -17.85 -0.01
CA ALA A 25 -2.99 -17.63 1.03
C ALA A 25 -3.67 -16.27 0.86
N MET A 26 -2.91 -15.20 0.61
CA MET A 26 -3.43 -13.84 0.43
C MET A 26 -4.42 -13.71 -0.73
N VAL A 27 -4.25 -14.46 -1.83
CA VAL A 27 -5.18 -14.44 -2.97
C VAL A 27 -6.62 -14.75 -2.55
N HIS A 28 -6.84 -15.57 -1.52
CA HIS A 28 -8.17 -15.90 -1.03
C HIS A 28 -8.90 -14.71 -0.39
N PHE A 29 -8.13 -13.69 0.03
CA PHE A 29 -8.63 -12.48 0.69
C PHE A 29 -8.73 -11.29 -0.28
N TRP A 30 -8.44 -11.47 -1.57
CA TRP A 30 -8.51 -10.39 -2.54
C TRP A 30 -9.98 -10.03 -2.88
N ASP A 31 -10.36 -8.78 -2.64
CA ASP A 31 -11.63 -8.22 -3.08
C ASP A 31 -11.43 -7.49 -4.43
N PRO A 32 -11.99 -8.01 -5.54
CA PRO A 32 -11.83 -7.39 -6.86
C PRO A 32 -12.59 -6.07 -7.01
N THR A 33 -13.63 -5.82 -6.20
CA THR A 33 -14.45 -4.60 -6.24
C THR A 33 -13.64 -3.42 -5.72
N TYR A 34 -12.99 -3.60 -4.58
CA TYR A 34 -12.19 -2.56 -3.92
C TYR A 34 -10.71 -2.60 -4.32
N ARG A 35 -10.27 -3.67 -5.00
CA ARG A 35 -8.88 -3.90 -5.42
C ARG A 35 -7.91 -3.89 -4.23
N CYS A 36 -8.33 -4.51 -3.14
CA CYS A 36 -7.54 -4.63 -1.91
C CYS A 36 -7.73 -6.00 -1.27
N PHE A 37 -6.86 -6.36 -0.33
CA PHE A 37 -7.03 -7.56 0.48
C PHE A 37 -7.90 -7.23 1.70
N ILE A 38 -8.90 -8.05 2.00
CA ILE A 38 -9.80 -7.87 3.15
C ILE A 38 -9.70 -9.08 4.08
N PHE A 39 -9.35 -8.82 5.35
CA PHE A 39 -9.29 -9.80 6.42
C PHE A 39 -10.43 -9.52 7.41
N ASN A 40 -11.51 -10.31 7.33
CA ASN A 40 -12.75 -10.07 8.08
C ASN A 40 -13.31 -8.66 7.85
N GLU A 41 -13.18 -7.77 8.83
CA GLU A 41 -13.68 -6.39 8.79
C GLU A 41 -12.56 -5.36 8.54
N VAL A 42 -11.32 -5.82 8.29
CA VAL A 42 -10.15 -4.96 8.10
C VAL A 42 -9.66 -5.08 6.66
N ASP A 43 -9.60 -3.97 5.94
CA ASP A 43 -8.93 -3.91 4.64
C ASP A 43 -7.43 -3.61 4.79
N MET A 44 -6.65 -4.09 3.82
CA MET A 44 -5.20 -3.87 3.72
C MET A 44 -4.90 -2.68 2.78
N VAL A 45 -5.79 -1.68 2.73
CA VAL A 45 -5.47 -0.42 2.04
C VAL A 45 -4.69 0.44 3.01
N LEU A 46 -3.50 0.87 2.58
CA LEU A 46 -2.72 1.82 3.37
C LEU A 46 -3.51 3.13 3.52
N THR A 47 -3.55 3.64 4.74
CA THR A 47 -4.05 4.97 5.08
C THR A 47 -3.16 6.06 4.46
N ILE A 48 -3.64 7.31 4.46
CA ILE A 48 -2.87 8.45 3.93
C ILE A 48 -1.56 8.61 4.71
N GLU A 49 -1.59 8.46 6.03
CA GLU A 49 -0.41 8.54 6.90
C GLU A 49 0.63 7.48 6.55
N GLU A 50 0.19 6.25 6.29
CA GLU A 50 1.04 5.14 5.88
C GLU A 50 1.66 5.37 4.51
N TYR A 51 0.89 5.84 3.52
CA TYR A 51 1.42 6.23 2.21
C TYR A 51 2.44 7.36 2.32
N SER A 52 2.17 8.36 3.16
CA SER A 52 3.09 9.48 3.39
C SER A 52 4.43 8.99 3.93
N THR A 53 4.37 8.00 4.82
CA THR A 53 5.55 7.38 5.43
C THR A 53 6.31 6.56 4.39
N LEU A 54 5.62 5.70 3.64
CA LEU A 54 6.22 4.83 2.62
C LEU A 54 6.86 5.63 1.47
N LEU A 55 6.28 6.77 1.10
CA LEU A 55 6.82 7.65 0.06
C LEU A 55 7.82 8.68 0.59
N HIS A 56 8.10 8.69 1.91
CA HIS A 56 8.86 9.75 2.59
C HIS A 56 8.41 11.16 2.19
N TYR A 57 7.11 11.36 2.03
CA TYR A 57 6.51 12.56 1.47
C TYR A 57 5.42 13.08 2.40
N ASP A 58 5.47 14.36 2.80
CA ASP A 58 4.40 14.96 3.60
C ASP A 58 3.19 15.26 2.71
N LEU A 59 2.21 14.36 2.73
CA LEU A 59 0.96 14.49 1.95
C LEU A 59 0.11 15.69 2.40
N ARG A 60 0.42 16.35 3.53
CA ARG A 60 -0.25 17.59 3.95
C ARG A 60 0.03 18.78 3.02
N ASP A 61 1.12 18.74 2.24
CA ASP A 61 1.59 19.93 1.51
C ASP A 61 0.93 20.14 0.13
N LYS A 62 0.20 19.14 -0.40
CA LYS A 62 -0.75 19.23 -1.52
C LYS A 62 -1.09 17.81 -1.97
N LEU A 63 -2.39 17.47 -1.98
CA LEU A 63 -2.89 16.25 -2.61
C LEU A 63 -2.63 16.34 -4.13
N ARG A 64 -1.50 15.82 -4.61
CA ARG A 64 -1.23 15.68 -6.05
C ARG A 64 -1.82 14.35 -6.51
N ILE A 65 -2.85 14.43 -7.34
CA ILE A 65 -3.45 13.26 -7.97
C ILE A 65 -2.54 12.83 -9.12
N TYR A 66 -1.86 11.70 -8.97
CA TYR A 66 -1.07 11.09 -10.04
C TYR A 66 -2.00 10.28 -10.95
N TRP A 67 -2.29 10.82 -12.13
CA TRP A 67 -3.01 10.08 -13.17
C TRP A 67 -1.99 9.33 -14.03
N LYS A 68 -2.10 8.00 -14.08
CA LYS A 68 -1.35 7.19 -15.05
C LYS A 68 -1.98 7.37 -16.43
N TRP A 69 -1.29 8.08 -17.31
CA TRP A 69 -1.66 8.12 -18.73
C TRP A 69 -1.19 6.82 -19.39
N ASN A 70 -2.12 5.91 -19.68
CA ASN A 70 -1.81 4.73 -20.49
C ASN A 70 -1.59 5.21 -21.94
N VAL A 71 -0.33 5.43 -22.33
CA VAL A 71 0.03 5.52 -23.75
C VAL A 71 0.10 4.09 -24.27
N ASP A 72 -0.90 3.68 -25.06
CA ASP A 72 -0.77 2.51 -25.92
C ASP A 72 0.29 2.82 -26.98
N PHE A 73 1.43 2.12 -26.92
CA PHE A 73 2.31 2.02 -28.07
C PHE A 73 1.79 0.91 -28.96
N ARG A 74 1.28 1.36 -30.11
CA ARG A 74 0.83 0.62 -31.29
C ARG A 74 1.80 -0.47 -31.74
#